data_AF-A0A2E3SNF6-F1
#
_entry.id   AF-A0A2E3SNF6-F1
#
_cell.length_a   1.000
_cell.length_b   1.000
_cell.length_c   1.000
_cell.angle_alpha   90.00
_cell.angle_beta   90.00
_cell.angle_gamma   90.00
#
_symmetry.space_group_name_H-M   'P 1'
#
loop_
_entity.id
_entity.type
_entity.pdbx_description
1 polymer ?
#
loop_
_entity_poly.entity_id
_entity_poly.type
_entity_poly.pdbx_seq_one_letter_code
_entity_poly.pdbx_strand_id
1 'polypeptide(L)'
;MKAALIQELKDAFNASGQMDPKATELINNLEAVVNSILFFKKDKEMKIKYPDIYKMQVEGEEKKFDAIKNSLIELGSRNNIDIEAIFDKQRDAAQELEDFFKDE
;
A
#
# COMPACT_ATOMS: atom_id res chain seq x y z
N MET A 1 8.66 0.52 -5.06
CA MET A 1 7.50 0.06 -4.25
C MET A 1 6.16 0.58 -4.74
N LYS A 2 5.82 1.86 -4.50
CA LYS A 2 4.47 2.40 -4.76
C LYS A 2 3.97 2.14 -6.19
N ALA A 3 4.74 2.53 -7.20
CA ALA A 3 4.33 2.39 -8.60
C ALA A 3 4.20 0.92 -9.04
N ALA A 4 5.09 0.05 -8.54
CA ALA A 4 5.08 -1.38 -8.87
C ALA A 4 3.87 -2.09 -8.26
N LEU A 5 3.57 -1.88 -6.97
CA LEU A 5 2.40 -2.46 -6.31
C LEU A 5 1.09 -2.04 -7.00
N ILE A 6 0.92 -0.73 -7.27
CA ILE A 6 -0.30 -0.23 -7.90
C ILE A 6 -0.47 -0.79 -9.32
N GLN A 7 0.62 -0.92 -10.08
CA GLN A 7 0.57 -1.49 -11.42
C GLN A 7 0.25 -2.99 -11.38
N GLU A 8 0.91 -3.78 -10.53
CA GLU A 8 0.65 -5.22 -10.39
C GLU A 8 -0.79 -5.50 -9.96
N LEU A 9 -1.37 -4.69 -9.07
CA LEU A 9 -2.79 -4.79 -8.70
C LEU A 9 -3.70 -4.49 -9.90
N LYS A 10 -3.42 -3.42 -10.67
CA LYS A 10 -4.20 -3.11 -11.88
C LYS A 10 -4.13 -4.24 -12.90
N ASP A 11 -2.94 -4.77 -13.13
CA ASP A 11 -2.73 -5.86 -14.09
C ASP A 11 -3.46 -7.13 -13.65
N ALA A 12 -3.43 -7.46 -12.36
CA ALA A 12 -4.12 -8.63 -11.81
C ALA A 12 -5.65 -8.54 -11.97
N PHE A 13 -6.26 -7.39 -11.67
CA PHE A 13 -7.70 -7.17 -11.86
C PHE A 13 -8.12 -6.94 -13.32
N ASN A 14 -7.20 -6.53 -14.20
CA ASN A 14 -7.47 -6.46 -15.64
C ASN A 14 -7.39 -7.83 -16.31
N ALA A 15 -6.53 -8.74 -15.82
CA ALA A 15 -6.38 -10.08 -16.37
C ALA A 15 -7.66 -10.93 -16.28
N SER A 16 -8.58 -10.60 -15.36
CA SER A 16 -9.91 -11.22 -15.26
C SER A 16 -10.93 -10.71 -16.29
N GLY A 17 -10.54 -9.80 -17.20
CA GLY A 17 -11.38 -9.27 -18.26
C GLY A 17 -11.65 -7.77 -18.11
N GLN A 18 -12.72 -7.42 -17.39
CA GLN A 18 -13.01 -6.03 -17.02
C GLN A 18 -12.67 -5.78 -15.56
N MET A 19 -11.95 -4.68 -15.32
CA MET A 19 -11.64 -4.23 -13.98
C MET A 19 -12.92 -3.87 -13.24
N ASP A 20 -13.18 -4.55 -12.12
CA ASP A 20 -14.29 -4.22 -11.23
C ASP A 20 -14.16 -2.73 -10.82
N PRO A 21 -15.22 -1.90 -10.99
CA PRO A 21 -15.21 -0.51 -10.55
C PRO A 21 -14.80 -0.35 -9.09
N LYS A 22 -15.17 -1.31 -8.23
CA LYS A 22 -14.77 -1.38 -6.83
C LYS A 22 -13.27 -1.65 -6.69
N ALA A 23 -12.69 -2.53 -7.52
CA ALA A 23 -11.23 -2.74 -7.53
C ALA A 23 -10.50 -1.45 -7.91
N THR A 24 -11.01 -0.74 -8.91
CA THR A 24 -10.45 0.54 -9.37
C THR A 24 -10.49 1.58 -8.25
N GLU A 25 -11.63 1.74 -7.57
CA GLU A 25 -11.78 2.64 -6.44
C GLU A 25 -10.81 2.28 -5.30
N LEU A 26 -10.75 1.00 -4.92
CA LEU A 26 -9.87 0.54 -3.85
C LEU A 26 -8.39 0.77 -4.18
N ILE A 27 -7.97 0.53 -5.43
CA ILE A 27 -6.59 0.78 -5.87
C ILE A 27 -6.26 2.28 -5.86
N ASN A 28 -7.18 3.14 -6.31
CA ASN A 28 -6.97 4.59 -6.25
C ASN A 28 -6.89 5.10 -4.80
N ASN A 29 -7.75 4.57 -3.91
CA ASN A 29 -7.71 4.88 -2.48
C ASN A 29 -6.40 4.39 -1.84
N LEU A 30 -5.94 3.19 -2.21
CA LEU A 30 -4.64 2.67 -1.78
C LEU A 30 -3.51 3.61 -2.21
N GLU A 31 -3.54 4.08 -3.46
CA GLU A 31 -2.55 5.01 -3.97
C GLU A 31 -2.50 6.33 -3.17
N ALA A 32 -3.67 6.88 -2.84
CA ALA A 32 -3.79 8.10 -2.05
C ALA A 32 -3.26 7.90 -0.62
N VAL A 33 -3.61 6.81 0.05
CA VAL A 33 -3.14 6.49 1.40
C VAL A 33 -1.62 6.29 1.43
N VAL A 34 -1.06 5.54 0.47
CA VAL A 34 0.40 5.36 0.38
C VAL A 34 1.10 6.70 0.17
N ASN A 35 0.56 7.61 -0.65
CA ASN A 35 1.09 8.96 -0.79
C ASN A 35 1.07 9.74 0.52
N SER A 36 -0.04 9.70 1.27
CA SER A 36 -0.18 10.37 2.56
C SER A 36 0.83 9.85 3.58
N ILE A 37 0.99 8.53 3.71
CA ILE A 37 1.98 7.92 4.60
C ILE A 37 3.40 8.38 4.23
N LEU A 38 3.75 8.35 2.94
CA LEU A 38 5.06 8.80 2.46
C LEU A 38 5.29 10.29 2.71
N PHE A 39 4.26 11.12 2.57
CA PHE A 39 4.32 12.54 2.88
C PHE A 39 4.60 12.75 4.37
N PHE A 40 3.81 12.13 5.25
CA PHE A 40 4.01 12.25 6.70
C PHE A 40 5.39 11.74 7.11
N LYS A 41 5.81 10.55 6.66
CA LYS A 41 7.13 9.98 7.00
C LYS A 41 8.32 10.84 6.55
N LYS A 42 8.13 11.73 5.56
CA LYS A 42 9.15 12.71 5.12
C LYS A 42 9.16 14.00 5.94
N ASP A 43 8.07 14.33 6.64
CA ASP A 43 7.97 15.53 7.47
C ASP A 43 8.70 15.36 8.81
N LYS A 44 10.01 15.58 8.78
CA LYS A 44 10.88 15.52 9.95
C LYS A 44 10.54 16.61 10.98
N GLU A 45 10.05 17.76 10.52
CA GLU A 45 9.74 18.88 11.41
C GLU A 45 8.53 18.56 12.29
N MET A 46 7.46 18.03 11.69
CA MET A 46 6.28 17.61 12.42
C MET A 46 6.59 16.47 13.40
N LYS A 47 7.44 15.51 12.99
CA LYS A 47 7.91 14.44 13.88
C LYS A 47 8.62 14.96 15.13
N ILE A 48 9.37 16.06 15.03
CA ILE A 48 10.13 16.63 16.14
C ILE A 48 9.26 17.57 16.98
N LYS A 49 8.51 18.48 16.35
CA LYS A 49 7.74 19.53 17.04
C LYS A 49 6.42 19.03 17.62
N TYR A 50 5.79 18.06 16.95
CA TYR A 50 4.47 17.55 17.30
C TYR A 50 4.42 16.01 17.20
N PRO A 51 5.21 15.29 18.01
CA PRO A 51 5.39 13.84 17.88
C PRO A 51 4.09 13.04 18.02
N ASP A 52 3.18 13.46 18.91
CA ASP A 52 1.90 12.78 19.11
C ASP A 52 0.96 12.95 17.91
N ILE A 53 0.91 14.16 17.33
CA ILE A 53 0.09 14.44 16.15
C ILE A 53 0.65 13.69 14.94
N TYR A 54 1.97 13.73 14.75
CA TYR A 54 2.66 12.94 13.74
C TYR A 54 2.31 11.45 13.85
N LYS A 55 2.42 10.89 15.06
CA LYS A 55 2.12 9.48 15.32
C LYS A 55 0.66 9.16 15.00
N MET A 56 -0.28 9.98 15.48
CA MET A 56 -1.70 9.81 15.22
C MET A 56 -2.05 9.85 13.73
N GLN A 57 -1.42 10.73 12.96
CA GLN A 57 -1.63 10.83 11.51
C GLN A 57 -1.10 9.60 10.78
N VAL A 58 0.12 9.16 11.09
CA VAL A 58 0.72 7.97 10.48
C VAL A 58 -0.10 6.72 10.82
N GLU A 59 -0.46 6.51 12.08
CA GLU A 59 -1.29 5.37 12.52
C GLU A 59 -2.68 5.40 11.88
N GLY A 60 -3.27 6.60 11.70
CA GLY A 60 -4.55 6.77 11.05
C GLY A 60 -4.53 6.31 9.59
N GLU A 61 -3.48 6.68 8.84
CA GLU A 61 -3.32 6.25 7.45
C GLU A 61 -2.91 4.78 7.33
N GLU A 62 -2.07 4.25 8.23
CA GLU A 62 -1.71 2.82 8.26
C GLU A 62 -2.95 1.93 8.51
N LYS A 63 -3.86 2.34 9.40
CA LYS A 63 -5.16 1.63 9.57
C LYS A 63 -6.02 1.66 8.31
N LYS A 64 -6.04 2.77 7.57
CA LYS A 64 -6.76 2.86 6.29
C LYS A 64 -6.13 1.96 5.24
N PHE A 65 -4.79 1.91 5.20
CA PHE A 65 -4.04 1.02 4.31
C PHE A 65 -4.44 -0.43 4.54
N ASP A 66 -4.42 -0.89 5.80
CA ASP A 66 -4.79 -2.27 6.16
C ASP A 66 -6.25 -2.60 5.79
N ALA A 67 -7.18 -1.67 6.02
CA ALA A 67 -8.58 -1.85 5.63
C ALA A 67 -8.76 -1.99 4.10
N ILE A 68 -8.05 -1.18 3.32
CA ILE A 68 -8.07 -1.25 1.85
C ILE A 68 -7.41 -2.55 1.37
N LYS A 69 -6.25 -2.92 1.94
CA LYS A 69 -5.57 -4.19 1.65
C LYS A 69 -6.50 -5.37 1.85
N ASN A 70 -7.16 -5.46 3.01
CA ASN A 70 -8.09 -6.56 3.31
C ASN A 70 -9.28 -6.56 2.33
N SER A 71 -9.82 -5.39 1.98
CA SER A 71 -10.90 -5.28 0.99
C SER A 71 -10.46 -5.75 -0.41
N LEU A 72 -9.22 -5.47 -0.81
CA LEU A 72 -8.64 -5.96 -2.06
C LEU A 72 -8.40 -7.47 -2.03
N ILE A 73 -7.94 -8.02 -0.90
CA ILE A 73 -7.78 -9.48 -0.73
C ILE A 73 -9.12 -10.19 -0.83
N GLU A 74 -10.15 -9.70 -0.14
CA GLU A 74 -11.50 -10.26 -0.23
C GLU A 74 -12.04 -10.20 -1.66
N LEU A 75 -11.82 -9.09 -2.36
CA LEU A 75 -12.26 -8.91 -3.74
C LEU A 75 -11.49 -9.83 -4.69
N GLY A 76 -10.18 -9.96 -4.49
CA GLY A 76 -9.32 -10.87 -5.25
C GLY A 76 -9.76 -12.32 -5.07
N SER A 77 -9.99 -12.75 -3.83
CA SER A 77 -10.46 -14.10 -3.50
C SER A 77 -11.77 -14.44 -4.24
N ARG A 78 -12.73 -13.50 -4.31
CA ARG A 78 -13.99 -13.70 -5.07
C ARG A 78 -13.79 -13.84 -6.58
N ASN A 79 -12.68 -13.31 -7.11
CA ASN A 79 -12.33 -13.32 -8.52
C ASN A 79 -11.21 -14.32 -8.86
N ASN A 80 -10.82 -15.21 -7.92
CA ASN A 80 -9.68 -16.13 -8.05
C ASN A 80 -8.34 -15.44 -8.35
N ILE A 81 -8.13 -14.25 -7.78
CA ILE A 81 -6.88 -13.49 -7.87
C ILE A 81 -6.19 -13.54 -6.51
N ASP A 82 -4.95 -14.02 -6.48
CA ASP A 82 -4.11 -14.07 -5.28
C ASP A 82 -3.47 -12.70 -5.01
N ILE A 83 -4.25 -11.80 -4.42
CA ILE A 83 -3.82 -10.44 -4.07
C ILE A 83 -2.84 -10.46 -2.89
N GLU A 84 -2.95 -11.43 -1.99
CA GLU A 84 -2.06 -11.53 -0.83
C GLU A 84 -0.61 -11.76 -1.28
N ALA A 85 -0.39 -12.66 -2.25
CA ALA A 85 0.92 -12.88 -2.85
C ALA A 85 1.51 -11.62 -3.50
N ILE A 86 0.69 -10.74 -4.08
CA ILE A 86 1.16 -9.47 -4.65
C ILE A 86 1.70 -8.57 -3.54
N PHE A 87 0.99 -8.46 -2.42
CA PHE A 87 1.45 -7.65 -1.28
C PHE A 87 2.72 -8.23 -0.64
N ASP A 88 2.78 -9.56 -0.46
CA ASP A 88 3.95 -10.22 0.12
C ASP A 88 5.20 -10.04 -0.76
N LYS A 89 5.08 -10.26 -2.07
CA LYS A 89 6.18 -10.01 -3.03
C LYS A 89 6.72 -8.59 -2.94
N GLN A 90 5.84 -7.59 -2.81
CA GLN A 90 6.25 -6.19 -2.71
C GLN A 90 6.86 -5.85 -1.34
N ARG A 91 6.45 -6.53 -0.26
CA ARG A 91 7.08 -6.44 1.05
C ARG A 91 8.49 -7.04 1.03
N ASP A 92 8.64 -8.22 0.45
CA ASP A 92 9.93 -8.91 0.41
C ASP A 92 10.94 -8.10 -0.43
N ALA A 93 10.51 -7.57 -1.58
CA ALA A 93 11.31 -6.64 -2.37
C ALA A 93 11.65 -5.33 -1.63
N ALA A 94 10.83 -4.92 -0.64
CA ALA A 94 11.16 -3.79 0.24
C ALA A 94 12.31 -4.10 1.17
N GLN A 95 12.20 -5.27 1.79
CA GLN A 95 13.05 -5.71 2.86
C GLN A 95 14.44 -6.02 2.33
N GLU A 96 14.52 -6.70 1.19
CA GLU A 96 15.78 -6.92 0.46
C GLU A 96 16.51 -5.61 0.13
N LEU A 97 15.77 -4.57 -0.28
CA LEU A 97 16.37 -3.25 -0.53
C LEU A 97 16.85 -2.59 0.76
N GLU A 98 16.04 -2.60 1.84
CA GLU A 98 16.45 -2.02 3.12
C GLU A 98 17.67 -2.72 3.72
N ASP A 99 17.76 -4.04 3.58
CA ASP A 99 18.88 -4.83 4.10
C ASP A 99 20.15 -4.57 3.29
N PHE A 100 20.05 -4.38 1.97
CA PHE A 100 21.19 -4.01 1.12
C PHE A 100 21.85 -2.67 1.52
N PHE A 101 21.09 -1.71 2.06
CA PHE A 101 21.59 -0.41 2.51
C PHE A 101 21.99 -0.38 4.00
N LYS A 102 21.79 -1.47 4.76
CA LYS A 102 22.21 -1.57 6.17
C LYS A 102 23.61 -2.17 6.34
N ASP A 103 24.14 -2.80 5.30
CA ASP A 103 25.47 -3.41 5.26
C ASP A 103 26.58 -2.45 4.75
N GLU A 104 26.28 -1.15 4.61
CA GLU A 104 27.26 -0.05 4.42
C GLU A 104 27.30 0.90 5.63
#